data_AF-R5PRN8-F1
#
_entry.id   AF-R5PRN8-F1
#
_cell.length_a   1.000
_cell.length_b   1.000
_cell.length_c   1.000
_cell.angle_alpha   90.00
_cell.angle_beta   90.00
_cell.angle_gamma   90.00
#
_symmetry.space_group_name_H-M   'P 1'
#
loop_
_entity.id
_entity.type
_entity.pdbx_description
1 polymer ?
#
loop_
_entity_poly.entity_id
_entity_poly.type
_entity_poly.pdbx_seq_one_letter_code
_entity_poly.pdbx_strand_id
1 'polypeptide(L)'
;MGYKRKHESAALWSIYTPIDCGVTTDEQAWLSTQYVIDNIPHIPVTADSGMVVGHTISTTNWMPYDWSTNNVAHEEVMDMALAFFQAGRNEEGFALLKSDVLDGMFLGASPGNFGQISYYDKARSEAYRDFGDNVGISSRAIVNGLFGIRPDAMNGKCILQPGFPQMWNSASISTPYIIYRYEKKDGKRKITITQQFRQPLAMIWKISLGDGQFVEIKGSTDKEQTLEVDEAWLMSQKKSFFFEAKKEETHNAEYWGLADMTTAKDSKTKLKHLIIPVNSNVDDIFKNKYLSPRPPYTTLQIPAQGIGEWCLPKKTAEINDSAYRATIVDNIFDTKQGVTFASPANGHNIAYTSLWDNYPDSIDVPAKGKAHQAWLLMAGSTNNMQSRIDNGVVIAMYADGCSDTLRLRNPENWCPIEQDYYTDGLAFSTVQPRPYRIHLGSGLVSRDLYGDLMSQGIIKKHTRTAEQNIIPDGAAQILNMKLNPNKNLKGFRIKTLSNEVVIGVMAISIE
;
A
#
# COMPACT_ATOMS: atom_id res chain seq x y z
N MET A 1 6.72 -20.55 0.76
CA MET A 1 6.09 -20.14 -0.50
C MET A 1 6.78 -18.89 -1.03
N GLY A 2 6.78 -18.71 -2.35
CA GLY A 2 7.36 -17.55 -3.02
C GLY A 2 8.87 -17.39 -2.84
N TYR A 3 9.39 -16.29 -3.39
CA TYR A 3 10.82 -15.95 -3.37
C TYR A 3 11.29 -15.26 -2.09
N LYS A 4 10.47 -15.21 -1.03
CA LYS A 4 10.78 -14.54 0.27
C LYS A 4 11.28 -13.11 0.11
N ARG A 5 10.72 -12.37 -0.85
CA ARG A 5 11.10 -10.98 -1.14
C ARG A 5 10.54 -10.05 -0.06
N LYS A 6 11.30 -9.01 0.27
CA LYS A 6 10.85 -7.93 1.15
C LYS A 6 9.78 -7.09 0.41
N HIS A 7 8.67 -6.82 1.08
CA HIS A 7 7.71 -5.80 0.65
C HIS A 7 8.20 -4.43 1.12
N GLU A 8 8.61 -3.55 0.20
CA GLU A 8 9.17 -2.24 0.57
C GLU A 8 8.10 -1.18 0.87
N SER A 9 6.86 -1.38 0.39
CA SER A 9 5.72 -0.55 0.75
C SER A 9 5.05 -1.09 2.01
N ALA A 10 5.46 -0.60 3.18
CA ALA A 10 4.94 -1.05 4.46
C ALA A 10 3.52 -0.54 4.73
N ALA A 11 2.76 -1.33 5.49
CA ALA A 11 1.45 -0.97 6.05
C ALA A 11 1.59 -0.44 7.48
N LEU A 12 0.62 0.32 7.98
CA LEU A 12 0.66 0.86 9.35
C LEU A 12 0.88 -0.23 10.39
N TRP A 13 0.15 -1.35 10.31
CA TRP A 13 0.29 -2.46 11.26
C TRP A 13 1.68 -3.09 11.25
N SER A 14 2.40 -3.04 10.13
CA SER A 14 3.79 -3.53 10.07
C SER A 14 4.79 -2.60 10.75
N ILE A 15 4.38 -1.36 11.07
CA ILE A 15 5.17 -0.34 11.78
C ILE A 15 4.78 -0.29 13.26
N TYR A 16 3.51 -0.05 13.60
CA TYR A 16 3.12 0.13 15.01
C TYR A 16 3.18 -1.17 15.80
N THR A 17 2.87 -2.34 15.21
CA THR A 17 2.85 -3.63 15.94
C THR A 17 4.22 -3.96 16.57
N PRO A 18 5.35 -3.96 15.84
CA PRO A 18 6.64 -4.26 16.46
C PRO A 18 7.07 -3.20 17.50
N ILE A 19 6.60 -1.95 17.38
CA ILE A 19 6.86 -0.90 18.37
C ILE A 19 6.05 -1.16 19.64
N ASP A 20 4.73 -1.36 19.54
CA ASP A 20 3.85 -1.58 20.70
C ASP A 20 4.16 -2.91 21.41
N CYS A 21 4.59 -3.93 20.67
CA CYS A 21 5.07 -5.20 21.23
C CYS A 21 6.47 -5.11 21.87
N GLY A 22 7.16 -3.97 21.78
CA GLY A 22 8.49 -3.78 22.36
C GLY A 22 9.61 -4.61 21.69
N VAL A 23 9.46 -4.94 20.40
CA VAL A 23 10.43 -5.72 19.63
C VAL A 23 11.54 -4.83 19.05
N THR A 24 11.27 -3.53 18.90
CA THR A 24 12.22 -2.55 18.38
C THR A 24 13.11 -1.96 19.46
N THR A 25 14.30 -1.50 19.06
CA THR A 25 15.04 -0.48 19.84
C THR A 25 14.35 0.89 19.68
N ASP A 26 14.65 1.82 20.59
CA ASP A 26 14.13 3.19 20.52
C ASP A 26 14.48 3.88 19.16
N GLU A 27 15.70 3.67 18.67
CA GLU A 27 16.15 4.15 17.35
C GLU A 27 15.36 3.51 16.20
N GLN A 28 15.16 2.19 16.24
CA GLN A 28 14.36 1.48 15.24
C GLN A 28 12.90 1.97 15.24
N ALA A 29 12.30 2.23 16.40
CA ALA A 29 10.96 2.80 16.49
C ALA A 29 10.91 4.20 15.85
N TRP A 30 11.87 5.06 16.15
CA TRP A 30 11.94 6.40 15.58
C TRP A 30 12.14 6.42 14.06
N LEU A 31 12.97 5.51 13.54
CA LEU A 31 13.20 5.34 12.10
C LEU A 31 11.97 4.72 11.40
N SER A 32 11.31 3.77 12.04
CA SER A 32 10.10 3.14 11.48
C SER A 32 8.95 4.14 11.37
N THR A 33 8.81 5.04 12.35
CA THR A 33 7.83 6.12 12.29
C THR A 33 8.19 7.20 11.27
N GLN A 34 9.47 7.40 10.93
CA GLN A 34 9.88 8.28 9.82
C GLN A 34 9.35 7.77 8.47
N TYR A 35 9.31 6.45 8.26
CA TYR A 35 8.72 5.88 7.04
C TYR A 35 7.26 6.31 6.87
N VAL A 36 6.48 6.36 7.96
CA VAL A 36 5.07 6.78 7.91
C VAL A 36 4.95 8.23 7.48
N ILE A 37 5.77 9.12 8.06
CA ILE A 37 5.82 10.55 7.71
C ILE A 37 6.14 10.74 6.23
N ASP A 38 7.12 9.98 5.71
CA ASP A 38 7.65 10.20 4.37
C ASP A 38 6.86 9.48 3.26
N ASN A 39 6.26 8.31 3.55
CA ASN A 39 5.77 7.38 2.52
C ASN A 39 4.28 7.03 2.63
N ILE A 40 3.65 7.22 3.80
CA ILE A 40 2.20 7.00 3.94
C ILE A 40 1.47 8.31 3.59
N PRO A 41 0.49 8.29 2.68
CA PRO A 41 -0.24 9.51 2.34
C PRO A 41 -0.96 10.14 3.52
N HIS A 42 -0.78 11.45 3.68
CA HIS A 42 -1.45 12.26 4.69
C HIS A 42 -2.67 12.93 4.07
N ILE A 43 -3.86 12.56 4.54
CA ILE A 43 -5.14 13.04 4.02
C ILE A 43 -5.58 14.24 4.86
N PRO A 44 -5.75 15.45 4.29
CA PRO A 44 -6.14 16.63 5.05
C PRO A 44 -7.52 16.47 5.70
N VAL A 45 -7.61 16.74 7.00
CA VAL A 45 -8.87 16.83 7.73
C VAL A 45 -9.35 18.28 7.69
N THR A 46 -10.53 18.52 7.13
CA THR A 46 -11.11 19.84 6.94
C THR A 46 -12.35 20.05 7.82
N ALA A 47 -12.42 21.18 8.51
CA ALA A 47 -13.64 21.62 9.16
C ALA A 47 -14.70 22.10 8.15
N ASP A 48 -15.95 22.27 8.58
CA ASP A 48 -17.06 22.77 7.75
C ASP A 48 -16.78 24.12 7.07
N SER A 49 -15.89 24.94 7.66
CA SER A 49 -15.44 26.21 7.07
C SER A 49 -14.49 26.05 5.88
N GLY A 50 -14.06 24.82 5.57
CA GLY A 50 -13.01 24.51 4.60
C GLY A 50 -11.58 24.64 5.13
N MET A 51 -11.41 25.04 6.39
CA MET A 51 -10.08 25.14 7.02
C MET A 51 -9.51 23.75 7.30
N VAL A 52 -8.26 23.51 6.89
CA VAL A 52 -7.51 22.30 7.27
C VAL A 52 -7.16 22.38 8.76
N VAL A 53 -7.66 21.43 9.56
CA VAL A 53 -7.49 21.37 11.01
C VAL A 53 -6.53 20.26 11.47
N GLY A 54 -6.10 19.42 10.53
CA GLY A 54 -5.24 18.28 10.81
C GLY A 54 -5.07 17.39 9.58
N HIS A 55 -4.61 16.17 9.81
CA HIS A 55 -4.56 15.13 8.79
C HIS A 55 -4.84 13.76 9.42
N THR A 56 -5.37 12.86 8.61
CA THR A 56 -5.46 11.43 8.90
C THR A 56 -4.59 10.66 7.90
N ILE A 57 -4.49 9.35 8.06
CA ILE A 57 -3.65 8.47 7.23
C ILE A 57 -4.43 7.22 6.84
N SER A 58 -4.20 6.75 5.61
CA SER A 58 -4.70 5.45 5.17
C SER A 58 -3.85 4.31 5.76
N THR A 59 -4.46 3.17 6.02
CA THR A 59 -3.77 1.97 6.54
C THR A 59 -2.68 1.48 5.59
N THR A 60 -2.96 1.54 4.28
CA THR A 60 -2.00 1.39 3.19
C THR A 60 -2.43 2.22 1.98
N ASN A 61 -1.47 2.55 1.12
CA ASN A 61 -1.72 3.09 -0.22
C ASN A 61 -1.67 2.00 -1.31
N TRP A 62 -1.91 0.75 -0.91
CA TRP A 62 -1.86 -0.41 -1.80
C TRP A 62 -3.02 -0.40 -2.80
N MET A 63 -2.83 -0.96 -3.99
CA MET A 63 -3.84 -0.97 -5.04
C MET A 63 -3.93 -2.35 -5.71
N PRO A 64 -5.11 -2.83 -6.14
CA PRO A 64 -6.43 -2.17 -6.05
C PRO A 64 -6.89 -1.99 -4.59
N TYR A 65 -7.81 -1.07 -4.35
CA TYR A 65 -8.37 -0.88 -3.01
C TYR A 65 -9.04 -2.17 -2.53
N ASP A 66 -8.76 -2.57 -1.29
CA ASP A 66 -9.48 -3.63 -0.63
C ASP A 66 -9.80 -3.33 0.84
N TRP A 67 -10.97 -3.79 1.27
CA TRP A 67 -11.47 -3.63 2.64
C TRP A 67 -10.48 -4.25 3.65
N SER A 68 -10.40 -3.67 4.84
CA SER A 68 -9.47 -4.00 5.94
C SER A 68 -8.00 -3.70 5.69
N THR A 69 -7.55 -3.47 4.46
CA THR A 69 -6.11 -3.22 4.19
C THR A 69 -5.83 -1.79 3.75
N ASN A 70 -6.81 -1.12 3.14
CA ASN A 70 -6.66 0.22 2.58
C ASN A 70 -7.43 1.28 3.34
N ASN A 71 -8.21 0.90 4.34
CA ASN A 71 -9.14 1.80 5.00
C ASN A 71 -8.44 3.02 5.60
N VAL A 72 -9.18 4.12 5.70
CA VAL A 72 -8.88 5.15 6.71
C VAL A 72 -9.64 4.73 7.96
N ALA A 73 -9.00 3.85 8.75
CA ALA A 73 -9.58 3.25 9.93
C ALA A 73 -9.08 3.96 11.19
N HIS A 74 -10.00 4.42 12.04
CA HIS A 74 -9.67 5.18 13.25
C HIS A 74 -8.80 4.37 14.22
N GLU A 75 -9.04 3.06 14.34
CA GLU A 75 -8.23 2.18 15.17
C GLU A 75 -6.77 2.12 14.72
N GLU A 76 -6.51 2.01 13.42
CA GLU A 76 -5.16 1.97 12.84
C GLU A 76 -4.44 3.32 13.01
N VAL A 77 -5.18 4.42 12.89
CA VAL A 77 -4.67 5.79 13.09
C VAL A 77 -4.30 6.01 14.57
N MET A 78 -5.12 5.56 15.50
CA MET A 78 -4.88 5.67 16.94
C MET A 78 -3.76 4.75 17.42
N ASP A 79 -3.63 3.54 16.87
CA ASP A 79 -2.46 2.66 17.09
C ASP A 79 -1.18 3.35 16.60
N MET A 80 -1.22 3.98 15.44
CA MET A 80 -0.07 4.73 14.92
C MET A 80 0.25 5.96 15.78
N ALA A 81 -0.76 6.69 16.29
CA ALA A 81 -0.55 7.78 17.24
C ALA A 81 0.13 7.30 18.53
N LEU A 82 -0.29 6.15 19.07
CA LEU A 82 0.37 5.50 20.21
C LEU A 82 1.83 5.16 19.88
N ALA A 83 2.10 4.58 18.72
CA ALA A 83 3.45 4.24 18.29
C ALA A 83 4.35 5.48 18.11
N PHE A 84 3.81 6.59 17.61
CA PHE A 84 4.53 7.87 17.57
C PHE A 84 4.96 8.33 18.97
N PHE A 85 4.06 8.29 19.96
CA PHE A 85 4.40 8.62 21.34
C PHE A 85 5.46 7.67 21.92
N GLN A 86 5.33 6.36 21.67
CA GLN A 86 6.29 5.36 22.13
C GLN A 86 7.68 5.58 21.53
N ALA A 87 7.75 5.97 20.26
CA ALA A 87 8.97 6.36 19.54
C ALA A 87 9.52 7.75 19.93
N GLY A 88 8.83 8.49 20.81
CA GLY A 88 9.25 9.80 21.29
C GLY A 88 8.98 10.95 20.33
N ARG A 89 8.07 10.76 19.36
CA ARG A 89 7.58 11.75 18.39
C ARG A 89 6.30 12.41 18.87
N ASN A 90 6.45 13.25 19.90
CA ASN A 90 5.32 13.81 20.63
C ASN A 90 4.43 14.72 19.77
N GLU A 91 5.00 15.52 18.89
CA GLU A 91 4.23 16.44 18.02
C GLU A 91 3.39 15.64 17.01
N GLU A 92 4.00 14.67 16.33
CA GLU A 92 3.34 13.84 15.33
C GLU A 92 2.25 12.97 15.99
N GLY A 93 2.55 12.36 17.13
CA GLY A 93 1.57 11.57 17.89
C GLY A 93 0.37 12.41 18.35
N PHE A 94 0.61 13.61 18.88
CA PHE A 94 -0.46 14.51 19.31
C PHE A 94 -1.27 15.06 18.13
N ALA A 95 -0.61 15.43 17.03
CA ALA A 95 -1.27 15.93 15.83
C ALA A 95 -2.21 14.86 15.23
N LEU A 96 -1.74 13.62 15.15
CA LEU A 96 -2.54 12.51 14.59
C LEU A 96 -3.71 12.16 15.51
N LEU A 97 -3.47 11.99 16.82
CA LEU A 97 -4.52 11.73 17.81
C LEU A 97 -5.60 12.83 17.80
N LYS A 98 -5.18 14.10 17.81
CA LYS A 98 -6.12 15.23 17.78
C LYS A 98 -6.94 15.23 16.49
N SER A 99 -6.30 14.97 15.35
CA SER A 99 -6.97 14.94 14.04
C SER A 99 -8.02 13.83 13.99
N ASP A 100 -7.69 12.65 14.51
CA ASP A 100 -8.60 11.51 14.56
C ASP A 100 -9.81 11.75 15.48
N VAL A 101 -9.59 12.35 16.65
CA VAL A 101 -10.68 12.80 17.54
C VAL A 101 -11.57 13.84 16.85
N LEU A 102 -10.98 14.82 16.16
CA LEU A 102 -11.75 15.84 15.44
C LEU A 102 -12.60 15.23 14.32
N ASP A 103 -12.00 14.35 13.52
CA ASP A 103 -12.66 13.62 12.44
C ASP A 103 -13.84 12.80 12.98
N GLY A 104 -13.59 11.86 13.90
CA GLY A 104 -14.62 10.94 14.38
C GLY A 104 -15.68 11.58 15.28
N MET A 105 -15.27 12.41 16.25
CA MET A 105 -16.17 12.88 17.31
C MET A 105 -16.81 14.25 17.05
N PHE A 106 -16.22 15.10 16.22
CA PHE A 106 -16.68 16.49 16.04
C PHE A 106 -17.16 16.78 14.62
N LEU A 107 -16.43 16.31 13.61
CA LEU A 107 -16.70 16.57 12.20
C LEU A 107 -17.50 15.44 11.52
N GLY A 108 -17.49 14.25 12.13
CA GLY A 108 -18.28 13.12 11.67
C GLY A 108 -19.78 13.33 11.82
N ALA A 109 -20.55 12.50 11.13
CA ALA A 109 -22.00 12.48 11.11
C ALA A 109 -22.63 12.08 12.47
N SER A 110 -21.84 11.57 13.41
CA SER A 110 -22.29 11.17 14.74
C SER A 110 -21.42 11.82 15.83
N PRO A 111 -21.85 12.94 16.43
CA PRO A 111 -21.09 13.62 17.48
C PRO A 111 -20.75 12.70 18.66
N GLY A 112 -19.50 12.75 19.11
CA GLY A 112 -18.98 11.94 20.22
C GLY A 112 -18.66 10.48 19.87
N ASN A 113 -18.74 10.09 18.60
CA ASN A 113 -18.56 8.71 18.16
C ASN A 113 -17.09 8.26 18.15
N PHE A 114 -16.86 7.02 18.55
CA PHE A 114 -15.67 6.25 18.17
C PHE A 114 -16.07 5.28 17.05
N GLY A 115 -16.03 5.77 15.80
CA GLY A 115 -16.35 4.97 14.62
C GLY A 115 -15.20 4.05 14.22
N GLN A 116 -15.44 3.19 13.22
CA GLN A 116 -14.37 2.38 12.63
C GLN A 116 -13.76 3.11 11.44
N ILE A 117 -14.60 3.54 10.49
CA ILE A 117 -14.14 4.11 9.22
C ILE A 117 -14.40 5.60 9.21
N SER A 118 -13.37 6.34 8.83
CA SER A 118 -13.37 7.78 8.66
C SER A 118 -14.17 8.21 7.42
N TYR A 119 -14.76 9.41 7.47
CA TYR A 119 -15.34 10.07 6.29
C TYR A 119 -14.38 10.17 5.11
N TYR A 120 -13.07 10.23 5.39
CA TYR A 120 -12.03 10.36 4.38
C TYR A 120 -11.74 9.06 3.62
N ASP A 121 -12.30 7.92 4.03
CA ASP A 121 -12.25 6.68 3.25
C ASP A 121 -13.06 6.83 1.95
N LYS A 122 -12.38 6.84 0.81
CA LYS A 122 -13.01 7.05 -0.51
C LYS A 122 -13.82 5.87 -1.04
N ALA A 123 -13.76 4.70 -0.43
CA ALA A 123 -14.63 3.59 -0.80
C ALA A 123 -15.94 3.64 -0.03
N ARG A 124 -15.86 3.84 1.28
CA ARG A 124 -16.97 3.55 2.20
C ARG A 124 -17.54 4.79 2.89
N SER A 125 -16.80 5.89 2.94
CA SER A 125 -17.12 7.03 3.81
C SER A 125 -17.23 6.58 5.28
N GLU A 126 -17.75 7.46 6.12
CA GLU A 126 -17.90 7.19 7.55
C GLU A 126 -18.80 5.99 7.83
N ALA A 127 -18.31 5.04 8.64
CA ALA A 127 -19.07 3.85 8.98
C ALA A 127 -18.82 3.39 10.44
N TYR A 128 -19.81 2.65 10.96
CA TYR A 128 -19.85 2.06 12.30
C TYR A 128 -19.90 3.08 13.44
N ARG A 129 -20.46 2.67 14.58
CA ARG A 129 -20.65 3.50 15.76
C ARG A 129 -20.20 2.73 17.00
N ASP A 130 -19.57 3.43 17.94
CA ASP A 130 -19.06 2.87 19.19
C ASP A 130 -18.29 1.56 18.98
N PHE A 131 -17.39 1.57 18.00
CA PHE A 131 -16.64 0.40 17.58
C PHE A 131 -15.59 0.05 18.65
N GLY A 132 -15.74 -1.13 19.25
CA GLY A 132 -15.01 -1.52 20.46
C GLY A 132 -13.48 -1.46 20.31
N ASP A 133 -12.96 -1.84 19.14
CA ASP A 133 -11.52 -1.83 18.87
C ASP A 133 -10.98 -0.40 18.95
N ASN A 134 -11.66 0.56 18.28
CA ASN A 134 -11.28 1.97 18.32
C ASN A 134 -11.40 2.57 19.73
N VAL A 135 -12.48 2.27 20.47
CA VAL A 135 -12.64 2.73 21.87
C VAL A 135 -11.46 2.25 22.73
N GLY A 136 -11.08 0.99 22.58
CA GLY A 136 -9.98 0.37 23.30
C GLY A 136 -8.64 1.03 23.00
N ILE A 137 -8.29 1.14 21.71
CA ILE A 137 -6.99 1.71 21.34
C ILE A 137 -6.92 3.21 21.57
N SER A 138 -7.99 3.97 21.35
CA SER A 138 -8.07 5.40 21.68
C SER A 138 -7.79 5.64 23.16
N SER A 139 -8.34 4.79 24.03
CA SER A 139 -8.07 4.84 25.47
C SER A 139 -6.59 4.58 25.78
N ARG A 140 -5.95 3.61 25.10
CA ARG A 140 -4.51 3.35 25.24
C ARG A 140 -3.66 4.49 24.67
N ALA A 141 -4.00 5.05 23.52
CA ALA A 141 -3.28 6.17 22.92
C ALA A 141 -3.26 7.39 23.85
N ILE A 142 -4.37 7.67 24.53
CA ILE A 142 -4.47 8.73 25.54
C ILE A 142 -3.66 8.36 26.80
N VAL A 143 -3.91 7.20 27.43
CA VAL A 143 -3.33 6.88 28.75
C VAL A 143 -1.86 6.47 28.65
N ASN A 144 -1.52 5.58 27.72
CA ASN A 144 -0.19 4.99 27.57
C ASN A 144 0.70 5.80 26.61
N GLY A 145 0.11 6.57 25.70
CA GLY A 145 0.82 7.45 24.76
C GLY A 145 0.92 8.88 25.27
N LEU A 146 -0.16 9.66 25.19
CA LEU A 146 -0.18 11.08 25.56
C LEU A 146 0.21 11.31 27.02
N PHE A 147 -0.38 10.56 27.96
CA PHE A 147 0.01 10.59 29.38
C PHE A 147 1.14 9.61 29.72
N GLY A 148 1.50 8.72 28.80
CA GLY A 148 2.74 7.95 28.92
C GLY A 148 2.81 6.93 30.06
N ILE A 149 1.68 6.55 30.67
CA ILE A 149 1.67 5.64 31.84
C ILE A 149 1.78 4.20 31.35
N ARG A 150 2.89 3.52 31.67
CA ARG A 150 3.13 2.13 31.26
C ARG A 150 3.64 1.30 32.44
N PRO A 151 2.74 0.66 33.20
CA PRO A 151 3.12 -0.22 34.30
C PRO A 151 3.81 -1.49 33.77
N ASP A 152 4.97 -1.81 34.33
CA ASP A 152 5.70 -3.06 34.14
C ASP A 152 5.86 -3.74 35.51
N ALA A 153 4.72 -4.20 36.02
CA ALA A 153 4.61 -4.77 37.37
C ALA A 153 5.47 -6.04 37.53
N MET A 154 5.69 -6.79 36.45
CA MET A 154 6.56 -7.98 36.45
C MET A 154 8.01 -7.63 36.79
N ASN A 155 8.47 -6.44 36.41
CA ASN A 155 9.80 -5.93 36.73
C ASN A 155 9.80 -4.84 37.81
N GLY A 156 8.71 -4.71 38.57
CA GLY A 156 8.61 -3.80 39.71
C GLY A 156 8.72 -2.31 39.38
N LYS A 157 8.39 -1.90 38.15
CA LYS A 157 8.53 -0.50 37.70
C LYS A 157 7.30 0.01 36.96
N CYS A 158 7.14 1.33 36.91
CA CYS A 158 6.17 2.00 36.06
C CYS A 158 6.89 3.06 35.24
N ILE A 159 6.86 2.92 33.91
CA ILE A 159 7.44 3.90 33.01
C ILE A 159 6.44 5.04 32.83
N LEU A 160 6.91 6.27 33.01
CA LEU A 160 6.19 7.49 32.69
C LEU A 160 6.92 8.13 31.51
N GLN A 161 6.30 8.14 30.32
CA GLN A 161 6.82 8.80 29.12
C GLN A 161 5.77 9.75 28.56
N PRO A 162 5.49 10.90 29.23
CA PRO A 162 4.46 11.80 28.75
C PRO A 162 4.76 12.29 27.33
N GLY A 163 3.80 12.11 26.44
CA GLY A 163 3.85 12.46 25.02
C GLY A 163 3.35 13.87 24.70
N PHE A 164 3.37 14.80 25.67
CA PHE A 164 2.75 16.11 25.49
C PHE A 164 3.43 16.94 24.38
N PRO A 165 2.65 17.69 23.58
CA PRO A 165 3.19 18.63 22.61
C PRO A 165 3.91 19.78 23.34
N GLN A 166 4.89 20.38 22.67
CA GLN A 166 5.77 21.42 23.20
C GLN A 166 5.01 22.63 23.75
N MET A 167 3.84 22.93 23.18
CA MET A 167 2.99 24.04 23.58
C MET A 167 2.30 23.82 24.95
N TRP A 168 2.32 22.61 25.52
CA TRP A 168 1.70 22.32 26.81
C TRP A 168 2.68 22.54 27.95
N ASN A 169 2.42 23.60 28.73
CA ASN A 169 3.19 23.89 29.94
C ASN A 169 2.74 23.06 31.15
N SER A 170 1.56 22.48 31.12
CA SER A 170 1.09 21.60 32.19
C SER A 170 0.01 20.64 31.70
N ALA A 171 -0.07 19.50 32.37
CA ALA A 171 -1.12 18.50 32.19
C ALA A 171 -1.23 17.64 33.44
N SER A 172 -2.40 17.08 33.70
CA SER A 172 -2.60 16.17 34.83
C SER A 172 -3.61 15.09 34.49
N ILE A 173 -3.42 13.93 35.10
CA ILE A 173 -4.34 12.80 35.00
C ILE A 173 -4.56 12.20 36.39
N SER A 174 -5.79 11.74 36.61
CA SER A 174 -6.18 10.99 37.80
C SER A 174 -6.79 9.66 37.34
N THR A 175 -6.15 8.56 37.72
CA THR A 175 -6.65 7.19 37.49
C THR A 175 -6.73 6.46 38.83
N PRO A 176 -7.43 5.31 38.91
CA PRO A 176 -7.44 4.49 40.14
C PRO A 176 -6.06 3.98 40.60
N TYR A 177 -5.04 4.02 39.74
CA TYR A 177 -3.72 3.44 40.01
C TYR A 177 -2.62 4.48 40.17
N ILE A 178 -2.77 5.62 39.52
CA ILE A 178 -1.78 6.70 39.55
C ILE A 178 -2.46 8.04 39.28
N ILE A 179 -2.05 9.04 40.03
CA ILE A 179 -2.37 10.44 39.81
C ILE A 179 -1.04 11.12 39.55
N TYR A 180 -0.92 11.88 38.47
CA TYR A 180 0.26 12.70 38.28
C TYR A 180 -0.06 14.04 37.63
N ARG A 181 0.79 15.03 37.95
CA ARG A 181 0.80 16.37 37.34
C ARG A 181 2.17 16.66 36.76
N TYR A 182 2.20 17.01 35.48
CA TYR A 182 3.36 17.52 34.76
C TYR A 182 3.31 19.04 34.68
N GLU A 183 4.46 19.68 34.88
CA GLU A 183 4.63 21.13 34.75
C GLU A 183 5.97 21.47 34.10
N LYS A 184 5.96 22.39 33.16
CA LYS A 184 7.13 23.01 32.54
C LYS A 184 7.13 24.50 32.87
N LYS A 185 8.13 24.93 33.63
CA LYS A 185 8.25 26.32 34.10
C LYS A 185 9.72 26.65 34.37
N ASP A 186 10.13 27.89 34.07
CA ASP A 186 11.46 28.41 34.41
C ASP A 186 12.63 27.52 33.97
N GLY A 187 12.54 26.95 32.75
CA GLY A 187 13.58 26.07 32.19
C GLY A 187 13.63 24.66 32.81
N LYS A 188 12.63 24.30 33.62
CA LYS A 188 12.55 23.00 34.29
C LYS A 188 11.28 22.25 33.91
N ARG A 189 11.38 20.93 33.89
CA ARG A 189 10.24 20.02 33.85
C ARG A 189 10.10 19.34 35.20
N LYS A 190 8.87 19.22 35.68
CA LYS A 190 8.53 18.59 36.96
C LYS A 190 7.39 17.61 36.75
N ILE A 191 7.46 16.45 37.41
CA ILE A 191 6.34 15.51 37.52
C ILE A 191 6.10 15.18 38.99
N THR A 192 4.90 15.48 39.48
CA THR A 192 4.45 15.17 40.84
C THR A 192 3.52 13.97 40.76
N ILE A 193 3.83 12.91 41.51
CA ILE A 193 3.22 11.59 41.35
C ILE A 193 2.65 11.13 42.69
N THR A 194 1.44 10.57 42.63
CA THR A 194 0.85 9.76 43.70
C THR A 194 0.48 8.40 43.13
N GLN A 195 1.20 7.36 43.51
CA GLN A 195 0.90 5.99 43.09
C GLN A 195 -0.05 5.30 44.06
N GLN A 196 -0.93 4.46 43.50
CA GLN A 196 -1.97 3.70 44.20
C GLN A 196 -1.98 2.23 43.73
N PHE A 197 -0.89 1.76 43.10
CA PHE A 197 -0.72 0.36 42.74
C PHE A 197 -0.76 -0.52 43.98
N ARG A 198 -1.37 -1.71 43.87
CA ARG A 198 -1.46 -2.69 44.96
C ARG A 198 -0.09 -3.08 45.50
N GLN A 199 0.88 -3.24 44.60
CA GLN A 199 2.29 -3.36 44.93
C GLN A 199 2.98 -2.09 44.43
N PRO A 200 3.64 -1.30 45.29
CA PRO A 200 4.33 -0.10 44.85
C PRO A 200 5.38 -0.40 43.77
N LEU A 201 5.40 0.42 42.73
CA LEU A 201 6.31 0.30 41.59
C LEU A 201 7.32 1.44 41.62
N ALA A 202 8.55 1.17 41.18
CA ALA A 202 9.55 2.21 40.99
C ALA A 202 9.16 3.09 39.79
N MET A 203 9.05 4.40 39.98
CA MET A 203 8.72 5.32 38.89
C MET A 203 9.95 5.57 38.01
N ILE A 204 9.82 5.37 36.70
CA ILE A 204 10.87 5.64 35.71
C ILE A 204 10.36 6.70 34.76
N TRP A 205 10.84 7.93 34.90
CA TRP A 205 10.47 9.01 33.99
C TRP A 205 11.38 9.00 32.76
N LYS A 206 10.86 8.46 31.65
CA LYS A 206 11.54 8.36 30.36
C LYS A 206 11.19 9.57 29.49
N ILE A 207 12.19 10.34 29.08
CA ILE A 207 12.04 11.62 28.40
C ILE A 207 12.69 11.54 27.02
N SER A 208 11.92 11.83 25.97
CA SER A 208 12.45 11.91 24.59
C SER A 208 13.37 13.12 24.41
N LEU A 209 14.51 12.90 23.75
CA LEU A 209 15.41 13.94 23.25
C LEU A 209 15.28 14.12 21.71
N GLY A 210 14.34 13.40 21.08
CA GLY A 210 14.26 13.21 19.64
C GLY A 210 15.26 12.18 19.11
N ASP A 211 15.19 11.89 17.82
CA ASP A 211 16.14 11.02 17.12
C ASP A 211 16.31 9.61 17.74
N GLY A 212 15.23 9.06 18.30
CA GLY A 212 15.25 7.77 19.00
C GLY A 212 16.06 7.75 20.30
N GLN A 213 16.41 8.91 20.84
CA GLN A 213 17.19 9.04 22.07
C GLN A 213 16.30 9.40 23.26
N PHE A 214 16.58 8.78 24.40
CA PHE A 214 15.85 8.99 25.64
C PHE A 214 16.78 9.12 26.83
N VAL A 215 16.32 9.86 27.85
CA VAL A 215 16.92 9.91 29.18
C VAL A 215 15.91 9.38 30.19
N GLU A 216 16.41 8.63 31.17
CA GLU A 216 15.58 8.11 32.27
C GLU A 216 15.98 8.76 33.59
N ILE A 217 14.99 9.33 34.27
CA ILE A 217 15.10 9.78 35.66
C ILE A 217 14.44 8.73 36.54
N LYS A 218 15.24 8.13 37.44
CA LYS A 218 14.75 7.09 38.35
C LYS A 218 14.17 7.72 39.60
N GLY A 219 12.91 7.44 39.86
CA GLY A 219 12.24 7.68 41.13
C GLY A 219 12.35 6.48 42.08
N SER A 220 11.48 6.47 43.08
CA SER A 220 11.40 5.43 44.10
C SER A 220 10.08 4.66 44.02
N THR A 221 9.87 3.74 44.95
CA THR A 221 8.58 3.08 45.21
C THR A 221 7.69 3.88 46.16
N ASP A 222 8.07 5.10 46.52
CA ASP A 222 7.30 5.91 47.46
C ASP A 222 5.93 6.27 46.88
N LYS A 223 4.93 6.31 47.76
CA LYS A 223 3.55 6.64 47.41
C LYS A 223 3.45 8.01 46.76
N GLU A 224 4.13 8.99 47.33
CA GLU A 224 4.18 10.36 46.84
C GLU A 224 5.63 10.72 46.51
N GLN A 225 5.87 11.25 45.32
CA GLN A 225 7.19 11.67 44.90
C GLN A 225 7.12 12.77 43.85
N THR A 226 8.21 13.52 43.73
CA THR A 226 8.38 14.57 42.75
C THR A 226 9.71 14.37 42.07
N LEU A 227 9.69 14.27 40.73
CA LEU A 227 10.90 14.25 39.92
C LEU A 227 11.00 15.57 39.16
N GLU A 228 12.20 16.13 39.09
CA GLU A 228 12.48 17.40 38.42
C GLU A 228 13.74 17.26 37.56
N VAL A 229 13.75 17.92 36.41
CA VAL A 229 14.91 17.95 35.52
C VAL A 229 15.01 19.31 34.84
N ASP A 230 16.24 19.76 34.62
CA ASP A 230 16.56 21.00 33.92
C ASP A 230 16.61 20.77 32.40
N GLU A 231 16.01 21.68 31.62
CA GLU A 231 15.97 21.60 30.15
C GLU A 231 17.37 21.74 29.53
N ALA A 232 18.24 22.60 30.08
CA ALA A 232 19.60 22.73 29.58
C ALA A 232 20.41 21.46 29.84
N TRP A 233 20.19 20.81 30.99
CA TRP A 233 20.78 19.50 31.24
C TRP A 233 20.25 18.45 30.26
N LEU A 234 18.94 18.35 30.01
CA LEU A 234 18.38 17.41 29.03
C LEU A 234 19.01 17.59 27.65
N MET A 235 19.10 18.83 27.17
CA MET A 235 19.70 19.13 25.87
C MET A 235 21.18 18.77 25.81
N SER A 236 21.92 18.88 26.93
CA SER A 236 23.32 18.44 27.00
C SER A 236 23.50 16.92 26.91
N GLN A 237 22.45 16.13 27.15
CA GLN A 237 22.49 14.66 27.03
C GLN A 237 22.28 14.18 25.59
N LYS A 238 21.76 15.04 24.69
CA LYS A 238 21.46 14.67 23.31
C LYS A 238 22.76 14.45 22.54
N LYS A 239 22.89 13.27 21.92
CA LYS A 239 24.02 12.95 21.05
C LYS A 239 23.70 13.31 19.61
N SER A 240 24.74 13.59 18.82
CA SER A 240 24.59 13.73 17.37
C SER A 240 24.00 12.46 16.77
N PHE A 241 23.04 12.63 15.88
CA PHE A 241 22.38 11.56 15.16
C PHE A 241 22.51 11.84 13.67
N PHE A 242 22.81 10.80 12.89
CA PHE A 242 22.92 10.88 11.44
C PHE A 242 21.98 9.84 10.84
N PHE A 243 21.02 10.32 10.07
CA PHE A 243 20.13 9.50 9.26
C PHE A 243 20.16 10.03 7.84
N GLU A 244 20.47 9.16 6.89
CA GLU A 244 20.36 9.46 5.47
C GLU A 244 19.05 8.85 4.97
N ALA A 245 18.10 9.72 4.64
CA ALA A 245 16.86 9.29 4.01
C ALA A 245 17.17 8.60 2.67
N LYS A 246 16.53 7.46 2.42
CA LYS A 246 16.64 6.79 1.12
C LYS A 246 16.08 7.75 0.07
N LYS A 247 16.90 8.14 -0.91
CA LYS A 247 16.43 8.92 -2.05
C LYS A 247 15.44 8.07 -2.84
N GLU A 248 14.26 8.61 -3.07
CA GLU A 248 13.27 7.99 -3.93
C GLU A 248 13.77 8.01 -5.38
N GLU A 249 13.80 6.85 -6.04
CA GLU A 249 14.15 6.77 -7.45
C GLU A 249 12.97 7.24 -8.29
N THR A 250 13.15 8.33 -9.03
CA THR A 250 12.15 8.79 -10.00
C THR A 250 12.33 8.04 -11.31
N HIS A 251 11.28 7.35 -11.73
CA HIS A 251 11.26 6.59 -12.97
C HIS A 251 10.34 7.26 -13.99
N ASN A 252 10.78 7.36 -15.24
CA ASN A 252 10.00 7.94 -16.33
C ASN A 252 9.02 6.92 -16.95
N ALA A 253 8.17 7.38 -17.87
CA ALA A 253 7.22 6.53 -18.59
C ALA A 253 7.90 5.36 -19.32
N GLU A 254 9.10 5.56 -19.85
CA GLU A 254 9.83 4.52 -20.59
C GLU A 254 10.28 3.37 -19.68
N TYR A 255 10.75 3.67 -18.47
CA TYR A 255 11.12 2.67 -17.47
C TYR A 255 9.94 1.75 -17.14
N TRP A 256 8.74 2.31 -17.04
CA TRP A 256 7.51 1.57 -16.78
C TRP A 256 6.89 0.93 -18.02
N GLY A 257 7.49 1.12 -19.20
CA GLY A 257 6.97 0.55 -20.44
C GLY A 257 5.69 1.22 -20.93
N LEU A 258 5.54 2.53 -20.71
CA LEU A 258 4.33 3.31 -20.97
C LEU A 258 4.47 4.21 -22.20
N ALA A 259 5.37 3.88 -23.13
CA ALA A 259 5.57 4.61 -24.37
C ALA A 259 4.26 4.73 -25.20
N ASP A 260 4.11 5.84 -25.93
CA ASP A 260 2.96 6.03 -26.81
C ASP A 260 3.03 5.16 -28.06
N MET A 261 1.89 4.61 -28.45
CA MET A 261 1.75 3.96 -29.75
C MET A 261 1.58 5.06 -30.81
N THR A 262 2.48 5.14 -31.78
CA THR A 262 2.42 6.14 -32.85
C THR A 262 1.64 5.60 -34.04
N THR A 263 0.61 6.32 -34.49
CA THR A 263 -0.10 5.99 -35.73
C THR A 263 0.85 6.02 -36.92
N ALA A 264 0.75 5.00 -37.77
CA ALA A 264 1.68 4.61 -38.84
C ALA A 264 1.85 5.61 -40.01
N LYS A 265 1.61 6.92 -39.81
CA LYS A 265 1.87 7.93 -40.86
C LYS A 265 3.36 8.26 -41.03
N ASP A 266 4.22 7.96 -40.05
CA ASP A 266 5.65 8.32 -40.09
C ASP A 266 6.67 7.18 -39.88
N SER A 267 6.25 5.94 -39.60
CA SER A 267 7.20 4.84 -39.35
C SER A 267 7.41 3.94 -40.59
N LYS A 268 8.66 3.82 -41.04
CA LYS A 268 9.10 2.82 -42.03
C LYS A 268 9.28 1.43 -41.39
N THR A 269 8.82 1.24 -40.16
CA THR A 269 9.20 0.08 -39.34
C THR A 269 8.20 -1.06 -39.49
N LYS A 270 8.73 -2.28 -39.64
CA LYS A 270 7.95 -3.48 -39.89
C LYS A 270 7.80 -4.27 -38.60
N LEU A 271 6.59 -4.30 -38.05
CA LEU A 271 6.28 -5.16 -36.92
C LEU A 271 6.39 -6.64 -37.33
N LYS A 272 7.03 -7.42 -36.47
CA LYS A 272 7.11 -8.87 -36.55
C LYS A 272 6.44 -9.49 -35.33
N HIS A 273 5.44 -10.31 -35.58
CA HIS A 273 4.71 -11.01 -34.52
C HIS A 273 5.44 -12.30 -34.12
N LEU A 274 5.57 -12.54 -32.83
CA LEU A 274 6.13 -13.77 -32.29
C LEU A 274 5.03 -14.81 -32.06
N ILE A 275 5.42 -16.09 -32.12
CA ILE A 275 4.53 -17.21 -31.80
C ILE A 275 4.58 -17.43 -30.29
N ILE A 276 3.43 -17.26 -29.63
CA ILE A 276 3.30 -17.46 -28.18
C ILE A 276 2.94 -18.92 -27.89
N PRO A 277 3.64 -19.62 -26.97
CA PRO A 277 3.27 -20.96 -26.54
C PRO A 277 2.09 -20.90 -25.55
N VAL A 278 0.89 -20.62 -26.08
CA VAL A 278 -0.34 -20.47 -25.30
C VAL A 278 -0.71 -21.75 -24.54
N ASN A 279 -1.21 -21.61 -23.31
CA ASN A 279 -1.57 -22.72 -22.42
C ASN A 279 -2.97 -22.58 -21.79
N SER A 280 -3.72 -21.51 -22.08
CA SER A 280 -5.07 -21.26 -21.56
C SER A 280 -5.86 -20.30 -22.46
N ASN A 281 -7.14 -20.10 -22.13
CA ASN A 281 -7.92 -18.94 -22.57
C ASN A 281 -7.85 -17.83 -21.51
N VAL A 282 -7.87 -16.57 -21.96
CA VAL A 282 -7.78 -15.39 -21.07
C VAL A 282 -8.91 -15.30 -20.05
N ASP A 283 -10.06 -15.90 -20.34
CA ASP A 283 -11.23 -15.92 -19.47
C ASP A 283 -11.24 -17.07 -18.46
N ASP A 284 -10.26 -17.99 -18.51
CA ASP A 284 -10.11 -19.08 -17.52
C ASP A 284 -9.66 -18.56 -16.14
N ILE A 285 -9.10 -17.35 -16.07
CA ILE A 285 -8.38 -16.82 -14.90
C ILE A 285 -9.17 -16.89 -13.59
N PHE A 286 -10.47 -16.59 -13.60
CA PHE A 286 -11.34 -16.68 -12.41
C PHE A 286 -12.32 -17.86 -12.44
N LYS A 287 -12.23 -18.72 -13.47
CA LYS A 287 -12.95 -20.01 -13.56
C LYS A 287 -12.17 -21.14 -12.92
N ASN A 288 -10.84 -20.99 -12.83
CA ASN A 288 -9.93 -21.94 -12.20
C ASN A 288 -10.08 -22.00 -10.67
N LYS A 289 -9.55 -23.08 -10.09
CA LYS A 289 -9.29 -23.19 -8.65
C LYS A 289 -7.79 -23.24 -8.38
N TYR A 290 -7.30 -22.26 -7.63
CA TYR A 290 -5.91 -22.14 -7.19
C TYR A 290 -5.77 -22.69 -5.78
N LEU A 291 -5.35 -23.96 -5.68
CA LEU A 291 -5.38 -24.73 -4.43
C LEU A 291 -4.00 -24.97 -3.81
N SER A 292 -2.92 -24.86 -4.60
CA SER A 292 -1.57 -25.13 -4.13
C SER A 292 -0.52 -24.34 -4.92
N PRO A 293 0.57 -23.90 -4.26
CA PRO A 293 0.87 -24.04 -2.83
C PRO A 293 0.10 -23.01 -1.97
N ARG A 294 -0.42 -23.44 -0.82
CA ARG A 294 -1.08 -22.57 0.17
C ARG A 294 -0.34 -22.63 1.52
N PRO A 295 -0.40 -21.57 2.34
CA PRO A 295 0.25 -21.58 3.65
C PRO A 295 -0.31 -22.71 4.51
N PRO A 296 0.55 -23.45 5.26
CA PRO A 296 0.11 -24.54 6.13
C PRO A 296 -0.49 -24.05 7.46
N TYR A 297 -0.69 -22.73 7.61
CA TYR A 297 -1.17 -22.09 8.82
C TYR A 297 -2.55 -21.48 8.62
N THR A 298 -3.30 -21.31 9.70
CA THR A 298 -4.59 -20.61 9.68
C THR A 298 -4.37 -19.14 9.30
N THR A 299 -4.92 -18.73 8.16
CA THR A 299 -4.78 -17.37 7.64
C THR A 299 -5.96 -17.04 6.73
N LEU A 300 -6.27 -15.75 6.62
CA LEU A 300 -7.26 -15.20 5.69
C LEU A 300 -6.64 -15.14 4.28
N GLN A 301 -6.60 -16.30 3.62
CA GLN A 301 -6.01 -16.45 2.29
C GLN A 301 -6.93 -15.90 1.21
N ILE A 302 -6.36 -15.58 0.04
CA ILE A 302 -7.17 -15.32 -1.14
C ILE A 302 -8.08 -16.52 -1.45
N PRO A 303 -9.36 -16.30 -1.82
CA PRO A 303 -10.28 -17.37 -2.17
C PRO A 303 -9.78 -18.28 -3.29
N ALA A 304 -10.37 -19.47 -3.40
CA ALA A 304 -9.92 -20.51 -4.35
C ALA A 304 -10.00 -20.07 -5.81
N GLN A 305 -10.90 -19.15 -6.16
CA GLN A 305 -11.03 -18.58 -7.50
C GLN A 305 -9.95 -17.53 -7.84
N GLY A 306 -9.05 -17.19 -6.91
CA GLY A 306 -7.94 -16.26 -7.16
C GLY A 306 -8.32 -14.78 -7.12
N ILE A 307 -9.50 -14.47 -6.59
CA ILE A 307 -10.04 -13.12 -6.39
C ILE A 307 -10.99 -13.14 -5.18
N GLY A 308 -11.05 -12.00 -4.48
CA GLY A 308 -11.88 -11.82 -3.30
C GLY A 308 -11.06 -11.74 -2.02
N GLU A 309 -11.78 -11.60 -0.92
CA GLU A 309 -11.23 -11.34 0.40
C GLU A 309 -12.08 -12.02 1.47
N TRP A 310 -11.74 -11.84 2.74
CA TRP A 310 -12.31 -12.61 3.85
C TRP A 310 -13.79 -12.30 4.15
N CYS A 311 -14.25 -11.07 3.94
CA CYS A 311 -15.65 -10.64 4.01
C CYS A 311 -16.44 -10.97 2.73
N LEU A 312 -15.78 -11.06 1.59
CA LEU A 312 -16.35 -11.39 0.28
C LEU A 312 -15.69 -12.65 -0.32
N PRO A 313 -15.77 -13.81 0.36
CA PRO A 313 -15.08 -15.02 -0.08
C PRO A 313 -15.64 -15.61 -1.38
N LYS A 314 -16.82 -15.14 -1.81
CA LYS A 314 -17.51 -15.53 -3.05
C LYS A 314 -17.33 -14.51 -4.18
N LYS A 315 -16.60 -13.41 -3.96
CA LYS A 315 -16.33 -12.43 -5.02
C LYS A 315 -15.64 -13.12 -6.19
N THR A 316 -16.11 -12.83 -7.40
CA THR A 316 -15.53 -13.27 -8.65
C THR A 316 -15.75 -12.19 -9.71
N ALA A 317 -15.15 -12.36 -10.88
CA ALA A 317 -15.39 -11.51 -12.04
C ALA A 317 -15.67 -12.36 -13.27
N GLU A 318 -16.65 -11.94 -14.06
CA GLU A 318 -16.97 -12.52 -15.36
C GLU A 318 -16.05 -11.88 -16.41
N ILE A 319 -15.17 -12.69 -16.99
CA ILE A 319 -14.27 -12.29 -18.07
C ILE A 319 -14.79 -12.89 -19.37
N ASN A 320 -14.87 -12.08 -20.42
CA ASN A 320 -15.36 -12.53 -21.71
C ASN A 320 -14.65 -11.79 -22.85
N ASP A 321 -13.96 -12.52 -23.70
CA ASP A 321 -13.20 -11.96 -24.82
C ASP A 321 -13.84 -12.20 -26.19
N SER A 322 -15.10 -12.64 -26.24
CA SER A 322 -15.80 -12.97 -27.50
C SER A 322 -15.87 -11.77 -28.44
N ALA A 323 -16.16 -10.57 -27.90
CA ALA A 323 -16.22 -9.35 -28.68
C ALA A 323 -14.83 -8.91 -29.15
N TYR A 324 -13.80 -9.01 -28.30
CA TYR A 324 -12.41 -8.83 -28.71
C TYR A 324 -12.02 -9.78 -29.85
N ARG A 325 -12.37 -11.07 -29.75
CA ARG A 325 -12.09 -12.07 -30.78
C ARG A 325 -12.80 -11.76 -32.10
N ALA A 326 -14.01 -11.20 -32.06
CA ALA A 326 -14.74 -10.77 -33.24
C ALA A 326 -14.07 -9.60 -33.99
N THR A 327 -13.17 -8.85 -33.34
CA THR A 327 -12.38 -7.79 -34.01
C THR A 327 -11.17 -8.32 -34.78
N ILE A 328 -10.80 -9.59 -34.58
CA ILE A 328 -9.61 -10.20 -35.17
C ILE A 328 -9.87 -10.54 -36.64
N VAL A 329 -9.01 -10.06 -37.53
CA VAL A 329 -9.05 -10.35 -38.97
C VAL A 329 -7.71 -10.98 -39.37
N ASP A 330 -7.74 -12.10 -40.07
CA ASP A 330 -6.54 -12.83 -40.51
C ASP A 330 -5.55 -13.16 -39.37
N ASN A 331 -6.07 -13.48 -38.18
CA ASN A 331 -5.31 -13.69 -36.94
C ASN A 331 -4.50 -12.47 -36.48
N ILE A 332 -4.90 -11.27 -36.89
CA ILE A 332 -4.30 -10.00 -36.46
C ILE A 332 -5.35 -9.19 -35.71
N PHE A 333 -4.97 -8.78 -34.50
CA PHE A 333 -5.62 -7.70 -33.79
C PHE A 333 -4.91 -6.37 -34.09
N ASP A 334 -5.66 -5.37 -34.53
CA ASP A 334 -5.15 -4.04 -34.85
C ASP A 334 -5.69 -3.03 -33.83
N THR A 335 -4.78 -2.40 -33.07
CA THR A 335 -5.15 -1.42 -32.03
C THR A 335 -5.77 -0.15 -32.62
N LYS A 336 -5.66 0.05 -33.94
CA LYS A 336 -5.96 1.31 -34.65
C LYS A 336 -5.11 2.48 -34.19
N GLN A 337 -4.06 2.21 -33.41
CA GLN A 337 -3.13 3.20 -32.86
C GLN A 337 -1.68 2.92 -33.29
N GLY A 338 -1.47 2.07 -34.32
CA GLY A 338 -0.17 1.85 -34.96
C GLY A 338 0.58 0.59 -34.55
N VAL A 339 0.03 -0.19 -33.60
CA VAL A 339 0.58 -1.48 -33.19
C VAL A 339 -0.41 -2.59 -33.51
N THR A 340 0.09 -3.68 -34.11
CA THR A 340 -0.69 -4.88 -34.39
C THR A 340 -0.13 -6.07 -33.62
N PHE A 341 -0.98 -7.05 -33.34
CA PHE A 341 -0.62 -8.27 -32.61
C PHE A 341 -1.17 -9.50 -33.32
N ALA A 342 -0.37 -10.58 -33.39
CA ALA A 342 -0.91 -11.88 -33.74
C ALA A 342 -1.80 -12.37 -32.60
N SER A 343 -3.07 -12.60 -32.90
CA SER A 343 -4.08 -13.03 -31.93
C SER A 343 -5.04 -14.02 -32.58
N PRO A 344 -5.29 -15.19 -31.98
CA PRO A 344 -6.16 -16.19 -32.58
C PRO A 344 -7.64 -15.85 -32.33
N ALA A 345 -8.46 -15.96 -33.38
CA ALA A 345 -9.91 -15.77 -33.26
C ALA A 345 -10.59 -16.89 -32.45
N ASN A 346 -9.98 -18.07 -32.34
CA ASN A 346 -10.53 -19.24 -31.64
C ASN A 346 -9.44 -19.99 -30.86
N GLY A 347 -9.85 -20.68 -29.79
CA GLY A 347 -8.96 -21.49 -28.95
C GLY A 347 -8.10 -20.66 -27.99
N HIS A 348 -7.10 -21.32 -27.39
CA HIS A 348 -6.18 -20.71 -26.44
C HIS A 348 -5.50 -19.47 -27.01
N ASN A 349 -5.46 -18.40 -26.23
CA ASN A 349 -4.97 -17.09 -26.65
C ASN A 349 -4.04 -16.42 -25.64
N ILE A 350 -3.66 -17.14 -24.57
CA ILE A 350 -2.75 -16.61 -23.56
C ILE A 350 -1.82 -17.71 -23.04
N ALA A 351 -0.58 -17.31 -22.73
CA ALA A 351 0.36 -18.12 -21.97
C ALA A 351 0.47 -17.56 -20.55
N TYR A 352 -0.16 -18.24 -19.59
CA TYR A 352 -0.11 -17.89 -18.18
C TYR A 352 1.12 -18.47 -17.49
N THR A 353 1.65 -17.69 -16.55
CA THR A 353 2.64 -18.08 -15.55
C THR A 353 2.14 -17.75 -14.15
N SER A 354 2.45 -18.61 -13.17
CA SER A 354 2.07 -18.38 -11.77
C SER A 354 2.98 -19.16 -10.82
N LEU A 355 2.97 -18.77 -9.54
CA LEU A 355 3.51 -19.59 -8.47
C LEU A 355 2.49 -20.58 -7.90
N TRP A 356 1.24 -20.54 -8.37
CA TRP A 356 0.29 -21.64 -8.23
C TRP A 356 0.67 -22.81 -9.15
N ASP A 357 0.38 -24.03 -8.72
CA ASP A 357 0.68 -25.25 -9.49
C ASP A 357 -0.13 -25.37 -10.78
N ASN A 358 -1.11 -24.49 -11.00
CA ASN A 358 -1.92 -24.42 -12.22
C ASN A 358 -1.10 -24.09 -13.48
N TYR A 359 0.01 -23.38 -13.34
CA TYR A 359 0.83 -22.88 -14.45
C TYR A 359 2.32 -22.95 -14.12
N PRO A 360 3.21 -22.99 -15.13
CA PRO A 360 4.64 -22.85 -14.88
C PRO A 360 4.97 -21.47 -14.28
N ASP A 361 6.05 -21.37 -13.52
CA ASP A 361 6.50 -20.07 -12.96
C ASP A 361 7.06 -19.12 -14.02
N SER A 362 7.41 -19.65 -15.19
CA SER A 362 7.99 -18.94 -16.30
C SER A 362 7.78 -19.64 -17.64
N ILE A 363 7.73 -18.85 -18.71
CA ILE A 363 7.61 -19.32 -20.09
C ILE A 363 8.59 -18.54 -20.98
N ASP A 364 9.23 -19.26 -21.91
CA ASP A 364 10.12 -18.69 -22.92
C ASP A 364 9.41 -18.59 -24.28
N VAL A 365 9.49 -17.41 -24.89
CA VAL A 365 9.00 -17.10 -26.24
C VAL A 365 10.21 -16.93 -27.16
N PRO A 366 10.49 -17.86 -28.09
CA PRO A 366 11.61 -17.74 -29.00
C PRO A 366 11.52 -16.50 -29.89
N ALA A 367 12.63 -15.79 -30.05
CA ALA A 367 12.74 -14.66 -30.97
C ALA A 367 14.05 -14.76 -31.75
N LYS A 368 14.09 -14.14 -32.93
CA LYS A 368 15.28 -14.09 -33.79
C LYS A 368 15.36 -12.75 -34.50
N GLY A 369 16.59 -12.26 -34.65
CA GLY A 369 16.91 -11.00 -35.32
C GLY A 369 17.24 -9.89 -34.31
N LYS A 370 17.38 -8.67 -34.81
CA LYS A 370 17.54 -7.46 -34.02
C LYS A 370 16.21 -6.71 -34.00
N ALA A 371 15.91 -6.08 -32.88
CA ALA A 371 14.76 -5.21 -32.71
C ALA A 371 15.14 -4.13 -31.69
N HIS A 372 14.49 -2.98 -31.77
CA HIS A 372 14.76 -1.86 -30.87
C HIS A 372 13.65 -1.66 -29.84
N GLN A 373 12.49 -2.29 -30.06
CA GLN A 373 11.38 -2.30 -29.11
C GLN A 373 10.52 -3.56 -29.26
N ALA A 374 9.85 -3.93 -28.17
CA ALA A 374 8.79 -4.92 -28.14
C ALA A 374 7.51 -4.31 -27.56
N TRP A 375 6.40 -4.58 -28.21
CA TRP A 375 5.06 -4.35 -27.70
C TRP A 375 4.49 -5.66 -27.15
N LEU A 376 3.97 -5.60 -25.94
CA LEU A 376 3.51 -6.75 -25.17
C LEU A 376 2.02 -6.59 -24.91
N LEU A 377 1.20 -7.49 -25.43
CA LEU A 377 -0.20 -7.61 -25.04
C LEU A 377 -0.30 -8.62 -23.89
N MET A 378 -0.72 -8.18 -22.72
CA MET A 378 -0.70 -8.96 -21.48
C MET A 378 -2.02 -8.84 -20.73
N ALA A 379 -2.37 -9.86 -19.95
CA ALA A 379 -3.51 -9.84 -19.05
C ALA A 379 -3.23 -10.72 -17.84
N GLY A 380 -3.83 -10.42 -16.70
CA GLY A 380 -3.60 -11.20 -15.49
C GLY A 380 -4.24 -10.61 -14.26
N SER A 381 -3.88 -11.14 -13.10
CA SER A 381 -4.37 -10.69 -11.81
C SER A 381 -3.25 -10.05 -10.99
N THR A 382 -3.67 -9.27 -10.00
CA THR A 382 -2.87 -8.80 -8.87
C THR A 382 -3.81 -8.60 -7.69
N ASN A 383 -3.28 -8.24 -6.53
CA ASN A 383 -4.07 -7.84 -5.37
C ASN A 383 -3.36 -6.72 -4.60
N ASN A 384 -4.10 -6.07 -3.72
CA ASN A 384 -3.63 -5.06 -2.77
C ASN A 384 -2.32 -5.47 -2.06
N MET A 385 -2.21 -6.69 -1.54
CA MET A 385 -1.01 -7.15 -0.83
C MET A 385 0.20 -7.43 -1.75
N GLN A 386 0.03 -7.36 -3.06
CA GLN A 386 1.11 -7.39 -4.06
C GLN A 386 1.40 -6.00 -4.65
N SER A 387 0.90 -4.94 -4.03
CA SER A 387 1.11 -3.56 -4.48
C SER A 387 2.54 -3.06 -4.26
N ARG A 388 3.08 -2.36 -5.25
CA ARG A 388 4.42 -1.74 -5.26
C ARG A 388 5.57 -2.73 -5.08
N ILE A 389 5.32 -4.02 -5.30
CA ILE A 389 6.32 -5.07 -5.43
C ILE A 389 6.19 -5.69 -6.83
N ASP A 390 7.31 -6.06 -7.45
CA ASP A 390 7.24 -6.63 -8.81
C ASP A 390 6.43 -7.93 -8.77
N ASN A 391 5.29 -7.96 -9.45
CA ASN A 391 4.43 -9.13 -9.56
C ASN A 391 5.06 -10.15 -10.51
N GLY A 392 5.71 -9.66 -11.57
CA GLY A 392 6.46 -10.44 -12.53
C GLY A 392 7.47 -9.61 -13.30
N VAL A 393 8.17 -10.26 -14.23
CA VAL A 393 9.13 -9.62 -15.12
C VAL A 393 9.01 -10.19 -16.53
N VAL A 394 9.27 -9.34 -17.52
CA VAL A 394 9.53 -9.73 -18.91
C VAL A 394 11.00 -9.47 -19.19
N ILE A 395 11.73 -10.53 -19.55
CA ILE A 395 13.17 -10.50 -19.76
C ILE A 395 13.45 -10.73 -21.24
N ALA A 396 13.99 -9.74 -21.93
CA ALA A 396 14.50 -9.91 -23.29
C ALA A 396 15.90 -10.52 -23.21
N MET A 397 16.06 -11.75 -23.67
CA MET A 397 17.31 -12.49 -23.66
C MET A 397 18.03 -12.31 -24.99
N TYR A 398 19.32 -11.98 -24.95
CA TYR A 398 20.16 -11.81 -26.14
C TYR A 398 21.09 -13.00 -26.37
N ALA A 399 21.56 -13.17 -27.61
CA ALA A 399 22.43 -14.26 -28.01
C ALA A 399 23.84 -14.20 -27.35
N ASP A 400 24.26 -13.02 -26.90
CA ASP A 400 25.52 -12.79 -26.16
C ASP A 400 25.41 -13.10 -24.66
N GLY A 401 24.24 -13.54 -24.18
CA GLY A 401 23.99 -13.92 -22.79
C GLY A 401 23.54 -12.79 -21.88
N CYS A 402 23.50 -11.53 -22.36
CA CYS A 402 22.93 -10.44 -21.58
C CYS A 402 21.39 -10.35 -21.72
N SER A 403 20.79 -9.44 -20.96
CA SER A 403 19.34 -9.23 -20.99
C SER A 403 18.92 -7.81 -20.63
N ASP A 404 17.77 -7.39 -21.16
CA ASP A 404 16.99 -6.26 -20.64
C ASP A 404 15.77 -6.79 -19.88
N THR A 405 15.26 -6.03 -18.90
CA THR A 405 14.15 -6.45 -18.04
C THR A 405 13.12 -5.34 -17.91
N LEU A 406 11.86 -5.66 -18.21
CA LEU A 406 10.69 -4.86 -17.85
C LEU A 406 10.04 -5.48 -16.61
N ARG A 407 9.86 -4.69 -15.56
CA ARG A 407 9.17 -5.09 -14.33
C ARG A 407 7.67 -4.87 -14.48
N LEU A 408 6.86 -5.82 -13.99
CA LEU A 408 5.41 -5.69 -13.92
C LEU A 408 5.04 -5.37 -12.47
N ARG A 409 4.61 -4.14 -12.20
CA ARG A 409 4.34 -3.63 -10.85
C ARG A 409 3.06 -2.79 -10.84
N ASN A 410 2.19 -3.07 -9.88
CA ASN A 410 1.01 -2.27 -9.61
C ASN A 410 1.29 -1.18 -8.57
N PRO A 411 0.66 0.00 -8.67
CA PRO A 411 -0.29 0.41 -9.72
C PRO A 411 0.38 0.99 -10.97
N GLU A 412 1.71 0.94 -11.10
CA GLU A 412 2.44 1.70 -12.12
C GLU A 412 2.19 1.21 -13.55
N ASN A 413 2.37 -0.09 -13.82
CA ASN A 413 2.22 -0.65 -15.16
C ASN A 413 1.55 -2.02 -15.20
N TRP A 414 1.12 -2.58 -14.08
CA TRP A 414 0.40 -3.85 -14.03
C TRP A 414 -0.99 -3.62 -13.44
N CYS A 415 -2.03 -3.78 -14.26
CA CYS A 415 -3.43 -3.64 -13.88
C CYS A 415 -4.09 -5.01 -13.78
N PRO A 416 -4.93 -5.26 -12.76
CA PRO A 416 -5.73 -6.48 -12.71
C PRO A 416 -6.76 -6.48 -13.85
N ILE A 417 -7.06 -7.66 -14.40
CA ILE A 417 -7.93 -7.83 -15.56
C ILE A 417 -9.35 -7.33 -15.30
N GLU A 418 -9.89 -7.51 -14.09
CA GLU A 418 -11.30 -7.29 -13.77
C GLU A 418 -11.67 -5.84 -13.40
N GLN A 419 -10.68 -4.98 -13.17
CA GLN A 419 -10.95 -3.64 -12.64
C GLN A 419 -9.86 -2.63 -13.01
N ASP A 420 -10.18 -1.36 -12.84
CA ASP A 420 -9.27 -0.24 -13.00
C ASP A 420 -8.75 0.29 -11.65
N TYR A 421 -7.66 1.07 -11.66
CA TYR A 421 -7.19 1.75 -10.45
C TYR A 421 -7.93 3.07 -10.20
N TYR A 422 -8.47 3.22 -8.99
CA TYR A 422 -9.03 4.47 -8.47
C TYR A 422 -7.93 5.42 -8.02
N THR A 423 -7.96 6.66 -8.47
CA THR A 423 -7.01 7.69 -8.01
C THR A 423 -7.77 8.88 -7.44
N ASP A 424 -7.33 9.39 -6.30
CA ASP A 424 -7.89 10.58 -5.64
C ASP A 424 -6.88 11.72 -5.47
N GLY A 425 -5.61 11.48 -5.82
CA GLY A 425 -4.52 12.44 -5.57
C GLY A 425 -4.19 12.62 -4.09
N LEU A 426 -4.73 11.74 -3.23
CA LEU A 426 -4.50 11.69 -1.79
C LEU A 426 -3.88 10.34 -1.45
N ALA A 427 -4.67 9.34 -1.05
CA ALA A 427 -4.20 8.02 -0.67
C ALA A 427 -3.82 7.15 -1.88
N PHE A 428 -4.48 7.36 -3.01
CA PHE A 428 -4.35 6.49 -4.18
C PHE A 428 -3.87 7.28 -5.39
N SER A 429 -2.68 6.90 -5.86
CA SER A 429 -2.02 7.52 -7.00
C SER A 429 -1.33 6.46 -7.86
N THR A 430 -1.18 6.79 -9.15
CA THR A 430 -0.43 6.01 -10.13
C THR A 430 0.36 6.94 -11.04
N VAL A 431 1.24 6.36 -11.85
CA VAL A 431 2.08 7.05 -12.82
C VAL A 431 1.27 7.64 -13.98
N GLN A 432 1.82 8.67 -14.61
CA GLN A 432 1.30 9.24 -15.84
C GLN A 432 2.37 9.18 -16.94
N PRO A 433 2.02 8.81 -18.18
CA PRO A 433 0.68 8.36 -18.62
C PRO A 433 0.35 6.94 -18.11
N ARG A 434 -0.95 6.62 -17.92
CA ARG A 434 -1.42 5.27 -17.56
C ARG A 434 -1.21 4.27 -18.70
N PRO A 435 -1.00 2.96 -18.45
CA PRO A 435 -0.86 1.96 -19.52
C PRO A 435 -2.09 1.92 -20.44
N TYR A 436 -1.86 1.64 -21.72
CA TYR A 436 -2.96 1.32 -22.61
C TYR A 436 -3.63 0.03 -22.16
N ARG A 437 -4.96 0.02 -22.16
CA ARG A 437 -5.78 -1.15 -21.86
C ARG A 437 -6.71 -1.47 -23.02
N ILE A 438 -7.04 -2.74 -23.15
CA ILE A 438 -7.98 -3.26 -24.14
C ILE A 438 -9.16 -3.86 -23.41
N HIS A 439 -10.36 -3.32 -23.59
CA HIS A 439 -11.57 -3.93 -23.09
C HIS A 439 -11.89 -5.21 -23.87
N LEU A 440 -11.96 -6.35 -23.17
CA LEU A 440 -12.21 -7.64 -23.81
C LEU A 440 -13.65 -7.77 -24.36
N GLY A 441 -14.59 -7.06 -23.74
CA GLY A 441 -15.99 -6.97 -24.17
C GLY A 441 -16.25 -6.08 -25.40
N SER A 442 -15.25 -5.38 -25.94
CA SER A 442 -15.46 -4.55 -27.16
C SER A 442 -14.25 -4.37 -28.08
N GLY A 443 -13.04 -4.73 -27.65
CA GLY A 443 -11.79 -4.43 -28.36
C GLY A 443 -11.33 -2.97 -28.26
N LEU A 444 -12.03 -2.13 -27.47
CA LEU A 444 -11.67 -0.72 -27.26
C LEU A 444 -10.29 -0.59 -26.61
N VAL A 445 -9.41 0.22 -27.22
CA VAL A 445 -8.06 0.51 -26.72
C VAL A 445 -7.98 1.93 -26.16
N SER A 446 -7.62 2.09 -24.89
CA SER A 446 -7.55 3.41 -24.24
C SER A 446 -6.57 3.45 -23.05
N ARG A 447 -6.02 4.63 -22.75
CA ARG A 447 -5.31 4.91 -21.49
C ARG A 447 -6.24 5.31 -20.34
N ASP A 448 -7.46 5.76 -20.64
CA ASP A 448 -8.53 6.02 -19.68
C ASP A 448 -9.74 5.12 -19.97
N LEU A 449 -9.49 3.81 -19.90
CA LEU A 449 -10.49 2.82 -20.32
C LEU A 449 -11.78 2.93 -19.51
N TYR A 450 -11.71 3.14 -18.18
CA TYR A 450 -12.91 3.28 -17.35
C TYR A 450 -13.74 4.50 -17.75
N GLY A 451 -13.11 5.66 -18.00
CA GLY A 451 -13.75 6.87 -18.50
C GLY A 451 -14.43 6.68 -19.86
N ASP A 452 -13.75 6.00 -20.77
CA ASP A 452 -14.29 5.74 -22.12
C ASP A 452 -15.45 4.73 -22.10
N LEU A 453 -15.39 3.69 -21.25
CA LEU A 453 -16.49 2.74 -21.08
C LEU A 453 -17.72 3.41 -20.45
N MET A 454 -17.54 4.35 -19.52
CA MET A 454 -18.64 5.18 -19.02
C MET A 454 -19.23 6.08 -20.10
N SER A 455 -18.39 6.67 -20.95
CA SER A 455 -18.81 7.54 -22.05
C SER A 455 -19.60 6.78 -23.12
N GLN A 456 -19.29 5.49 -23.32
CA GLN A 456 -20.02 4.59 -24.23
C GLN A 456 -21.26 3.95 -23.61
N GLY A 457 -21.53 4.20 -22.32
CA GLY A 457 -22.69 3.63 -21.62
C GLY A 457 -22.57 2.14 -21.27
N ILE A 458 -21.38 1.55 -21.42
CA ILE A 458 -21.09 0.17 -20.97
C ILE A 458 -21.06 0.12 -19.45
N ILE A 459 -20.43 1.13 -18.83
CA ILE A 459 -20.48 1.35 -17.38
C ILE A 459 -21.46 2.49 -17.10
N LYS A 460 -22.37 2.30 -16.14
CA LYS A 460 -23.31 3.35 -15.74
C LYS A 460 -22.54 4.57 -15.22
N LYS A 461 -22.92 5.78 -15.63
CA LYS A 461 -22.33 7.02 -15.11
C LYS A 461 -22.65 7.19 -13.62
N HIS A 462 -21.61 7.35 -12.79
CA HIS A 462 -21.71 7.61 -11.35
C HIS A 462 -20.44 8.33 -10.86
N THR A 463 -20.49 8.85 -9.63
CA THR A 463 -19.28 9.33 -8.95
C THR A 463 -18.43 8.13 -8.57
N ARG A 464 -17.24 8.03 -9.17
CA ARG A 464 -16.32 6.90 -8.96
C ARG A 464 -15.83 6.87 -7.51
N THR A 465 -15.90 5.71 -6.86
CA THR A 465 -15.34 5.43 -5.53
C THR A 465 -14.21 4.42 -5.64
N ALA A 466 -13.44 4.21 -4.56
CA ALA A 466 -12.39 3.19 -4.56
C ALA A 466 -12.92 1.74 -4.64
N GLU A 467 -14.18 1.50 -4.26
CA GLU A 467 -14.83 0.18 -4.39
C GLU A 467 -15.42 -0.08 -5.79
N GLN A 468 -15.85 0.96 -6.50
CA GLN A 468 -16.55 0.85 -7.79
C GLN A 468 -15.58 1.06 -8.96
N ASN A 469 -14.79 0.02 -9.26
CA ASN A 469 -13.79 0.08 -10.34
C ASN A 469 -13.83 -1.10 -11.32
N ILE A 470 -14.89 -1.91 -11.26
CA ILE A 470 -15.04 -3.09 -12.11
C ILE A 470 -15.05 -2.69 -13.59
N ILE A 471 -14.30 -3.42 -14.40
CA ILE A 471 -14.39 -3.41 -15.85
C ILE A 471 -15.17 -4.66 -16.26
N PRO A 472 -16.43 -4.53 -16.70
CA PRO A 472 -17.19 -5.65 -17.26
C PRO A 472 -16.38 -6.38 -18.33
N ASP A 473 -16.54 -7.70 -18.44
CA ASP A 473 -15.82 -8.56 -19.40
C ASP A 473 -14.29 -8.59 -19.26
N GLY A 474 -13.69 -7.72 -18.44
CA GLY A 474 -12.27 -7.59 -18.19
C GLY A 474 -11.51 -6.76 -19.22
N ALA A 475 -10.23 -6.52 -18.93
CA ALA A 475 -9.34 -5.79 -19.82
C ALA A 475 -7.90 -6.31 -19.79
N ALA A 476 -7.33 -6.51 -20.99
CA ALA A 476 -5.89 -6.68 -21.18
C ALA A 476 -5.17 -5.32 -21.15
N GLN A 477 -3.85 -5.34 -21.18
CA GLN A 477 -2.98 -4.17 -21.20
C GLN A 477 -1.86 -4.30 -22.24
N ILE A 478 -1.44 -3.16 -22.77
CA ILE A 478 -0.31 -3.06 -23.71
C ILE A 478 0.84 -2.34 -23.01
N LEU A 479 1.99 -2.99 -22.98
CA LEU A 479 3.25 -2.40 -22.49
C LEU A 479 4.30 -2.37 -23.60
N ASN A 480 5.19 -1.39 -23.51
CA ASN A 480 6.38 -1.28 -24.34
C ASN A 480 7.62 -1.72 -23.56
N MET A 481 8.54 -2.38 -24.24
CA MET A 481 9.86 -2.70 -23.71
C MET A 481 10.91 -2.22 -24.71
N LYS A 482 11.75 -1.26 -24.30
CA LYS A 482 12.93 -0.89 -25.08
C LYS A 482 13.92 -2.04 -25.12
N LEU A 483 14.48 -2.28 -26.30
CA LEU A 483 15.47 -3.32 -26.56
C LEU A 483 16.76 -2.72 -27.08
N ASN A 484 17.84 -3.48 -27.01
CA ASN A 484 19.10 -3.08 -27.58
C ASN A 484 19.13 -3.37 -29.09
N PRO A 485 19.10 -2.34 -29.97
CA PRO A 485 19.02 -2.52 -31.42
C PRO A 485 20.26 -3.19 -32.01
N ASN A 486 21.38 -3.21 -31.27
CA ASN A 486 22.64 -3.76 -31.75
C ASN A 486 22.75 -5.27 -31.48
N LYS A 487 21.90 -5.84 -30.63
CA LYS A 487 21.99 -7.22 -30.16
C LYS A 487 20.96 -8.13 -30.82
N ASN A 488 21.37 -9.37 -31.09
CA ASN A 488 20.46 -10.38 -31.61
C ASN A 488 19.64 -10.97 -30.45
N LEU A 489 18.32 -10.93 -30.58
CA LEU A 489 17.40 -11.57 -29.65
C LEU A 489 17.51 -13.09 -29.75
N LYS A 490 17.51 -13.73 -28.59
CA LYS A 490 17.30 -15.17 -28.39
C LYS A 490 15.82 -15.46 -28.09
N GLY A 491 15.16 -14.58 -27.35
CA GLY A 491 13.77 -14.76 -26.93
C GLY A 491 13.39 -13.84 -25.78
N PHE A 492 12.16 -14.00 -25.32
CA PHE A 492 11.63 -13.34 -24.13
C PHE A 492 11.29 -14.38 -23.08
N ARG A 493 11.53 -14.08 -21.81
CA ARG A 493 11.06 -14.88 -20.68
C ARG A 493 10.05 -14.07 -19.89
N ILE A 494 8.86 -14.62 -19.73
CA ILE A 494 7.84 -14.09 -18.83
C ILE A 494 7.93 -14.90 -17.56
N LYS A 495 8.09 -14.24 -16.41
CA LYS A 495 8.26 -14.91 -15.11
C LYS A 495 7.43 -14.25 -14.03
N THR A 496 6.67 -15.06 -13.30
CA THR A 496 5.93 -14.63 -12.11
C THR A 496 6.83 -14.63 -10.88
N LEU A 497 6.71 -13.58 -10.06
CA LEU A 497 7.53 -13.37 -8.86
C LEU A 497 6.70 -13.30 -7.57
N SER A 498 5.43 -12.92 -7.65
CA SER A 498 4.54 -12.82 -6.50
C SER A 498 3.68 -14.08 -6.32
N ASN A 499 3.34 -14.40 -5.08
CA ASN A 499 2.32 -15.42 -4.80
C ASN A 499 0.94 -14.84 -5.16
N GLU A 500 -0.05 -15.71 -5.33
CA GLU A 500 -1.46 -15.30 -5.46
C GLU A 500 -1.80 -14.45 -6.69
N VAL A 501 -0.89 -14.40 -7.67
CA VAL A 501 -1.09 -13.69 -8.94
C VAL A 501 -0.91 -14.63 -10.13
N VAL A 502 -1.58 -14.29 -11.23
CA VAL A 502 -1.47 -14.96 -12.52
C VAL A 502 -1.07 -13.92 -13.55
N ILE A 503 0.00 -14.17 -14.29
CA ILE A 503 0.54 -13.23 -15.28
C ILE A 503 0.47 -13.91 -16.64
N GLY A 504 -0.14 -13.26 -17.62
CA GLY A 504 -0.30 -13.83 -18.95
C GLY A 504 0.23 -12.91 -20.04
N VAL A 505 0.89 -13.52 -21.02
CA VAL A 505 1.21 -12.87 -22.29
C VAL A 505 0.32 -13.44 -23.39
N MET A 506 -0.42 -12.57 -24.07
CA MET A 506 -1.28 -12.95 -25.20
C MET A 506 -0.52 -12.84 -26.52
N ALA A 507 0.28 -11.77 -26.67
CA ALA A 507 1.04 -11.53 -27.89
C ALA A 507 2.29 -10.68 -27.64
N ILE A 508 3.30 -10.86 -28.50
CA ILE A 508 4.50 -10.01 -28.55
C ILE A 508 4.74 -9.62 -30.01
N SER A 509 4.87 -8.31 -30.25
CA SER A 509 5.25 -7.74 -31.54
C SER A 509 6.57 -6.97 -31.39
N ILE A 510 7.57 -7.30 -32.20
CA ILE A 510 8.87 -6.64 -32.18
C ILE A 510 9.06 -5.74 -33.40
N GLU A 511 9.77 -4.63 -33.23
CA GLU A 511 10.00 -3.61 -34.25
C GLU A 511 11.47 -3.43 -34.64
#